data_AF-A0A2U9INI9-F1
#
_entry.id   AF-A0A2U9INI9-F1
#
_cell.length_a   1.000
_cell.length_b   1.000
_cell.length_c   1.000
_cell.angle_alpha   90.00
_cell.angle_beta   90.00
_cell.angle_gamma   90.00
#
_symmetry.space_group_name_H-M   'P 1'
#
loop_
_entity.id
_entity.type
_entity.pdbx_description
1 polymer ?
#
loop_
_entity_poly.entity_id
_entity_poly.type
_entity_poly.pdbx_seq_one_letter_code
_entity_poly.pdbx_strand_id
1 'polypeptide(L)'
;MKIKLVIFDADKTLWDHYNISQFEDPIKVINENEIEDYKGNKLKVFPEVRDTLAELKNRGILIGLATWNFPEKTEKILKILNLYNYFDIIISRDFPYKFIMISEIYNEIKKKGIKIKPEEIMFIDDRRSHFGNVWLYLGNINCIEMWKDIRNHKEILFMVK
;
A
#
# COMPACT_ATOMS: atom_id res chain seq x y z
N MET A 1 -17.18 1.34 12.80
CA MET A 1 -16.39 0.10 13.00
C MET A 1 -14.95 0.55 13.15
N LYS A 2 -14.22 0.10 14.19
CA LYS A 2 -12.88 0.62 14.44
C LYS A 2 -11.84 -0.13 13.59
N ILE A 3 -11.37 0.51 12.52
CA ILE A 3 -10.27 -0.01 11.71
C ILE A 3 -8.97 0.03 12.52
N LYS A 4 -8.19 -1.05 12.46
CA LYS A 4 -6.90 -1.19 13.16
C LYS A 4 -5.71 -1.33 12.21
N LEU A 5 -5.96 -1.77 10.98
CA LEU A 5 -4.96 -2.00 9.96
C LEU A 5 -5.47 -1.48 8.63
N VAL A 6 -4.68 -0.63 7.98
CA VAL A 6 -4.90 -0.21 6.59
C VAL A 6 -3.78 -0.80 5.75
N ILE A 7 -4.14 -1.55 4.71
CA ILE A 7 -3.21 -2.16 3.77
C ILE A 7 -3.38 -1.46 2.43
N PHE A 8 -2.27 -0.97 1.88
CA PHE A 8 -2.23 -0.34 0.58
C PHE A 8 -1.65 -1.30 -0.46
N ASP A 9 -2.20 -1.27 -1.66
CA ASP A 9 -1.43 -1.53 -2.87
C ASP A 9 -0.45 -0.36 -3.16
N ALA A 10 0.46 -0.52 -4.12
CA ALA A 10 1.48 0.46 -4.46
C ALA A 10 1.23 1.17 -5.79
N ASP A 11 1.42 0.48 -6.92
CA ASP A 11 1.29 1.06 -8.27
C ASP A 11 -0.14 1.56 -8.51
N LYS A 12 -0.29 2.77 -9.04
CA LYS A 12 -1.59 3.46 -9.18
C LYS A 12 -2.40 3.66 -7.91
N THR A 13 -1.90 3.23 -6.75
CA THR A 13 -2.50 3.51 -5.45
C THR A 13 -1.74 4.64 -4.75
N LEU A 14 -0.43 4.49 -4.52
CA LEU A 14 0.44 5.48 -3.86
C LEU A 14 1.11 6.46 -4.84
N TRP A 15 1.26 6.05 -6.11
CA TRP A 15 1.91 6.85 -7.14
C TRP A 15 1.32 6.59 -8.52
N ASP A 16 1.60 7.49 -9.47
CA ASP A 16 1.00 7.48 -10.81
C ASP A 16 1.65 6.50 -11.80
N HIS A 17 2.63 5.71 -11.38
CA HIS A 17 3.27 4.67 -12.18
C HIS A 17 2.53 3.33 -12.13
N TYR A 18 2.64 2.53 -13.19
CA TYR A 18 1.93 1.24 -13.34
C TYR A 18 2.70 0.01 -12.88
N ASN A 19 4.04 0.07 -12.87
CA ASN A 19 4.89 -1.08 -12.56
C ASN A 19 6.33 -0.67 -12.21
N ILE A 20 6.64 -0.43 -10.94
CA ILE A 20 8.01 -0.08 -10.54
C ILE A 20 9.04 -1.19 -10.78
N SER A 21 8.63 -2.44 -11.01
CA SER A 21 9.57 -3.52 -11.32
C SER A 21 10.30 -3.31 -12.65
N GLN A 22 9.81 -2.43 -13.52
CA GLN A 22 10.44 -2.05 -14.78
C GLN A 22 11.54 -0.98 -14.62
N PHE A 23 11.66 -0.36 -13.44
CA PHE A 23 12.63 0.72 -13.23
C PHE A 23 14.05 0.19 -13.33
N GLU A 24 14.91 0.91 -14.05
CA GLU A 24 16.31 0.54 -14.20
C GLU A 24 17.28 1.61 -13.67
N ASP A 25 18.40 1.14 -13.14
CA ASP A 25 19.39 1.99 -12.49
C ASP A 25 20.28 2.78 -13.46
N PRO A 26 20.73 3.99 -13.08
CA PRO A 26 20.48 4.66 -11.80
C PRO A 26 19.11 5.36 -11.72
N ILE A 27 18.55 5.43 -10.51
CA ILE A 27 17.35 6.23 -10.22
C ILE A 27 17.74 7.65 -9.80
N LYS A 28 17.27 8.65 -10.55
CA LYS A 28 17.41 10.07 -10.25
C LYS A 28 16.23 10.56 -9.41
N VAL A 29 16.52 11.30 -8.35
CA VAL A 29 15.50 12.04 -7.57
C VAL A 29 15.28 13.39 -8.22
N ILE A 30 14.06 13.66 -8.68
CA ILE A 30 13.67 14.95 -9.28
C ILE A 30 13.25 15.92 -8.18
N ASN A 31 12.41 15.46 -7.26
CA ASN A 31 12.02 16.15 -6.03
C ASN A 31 11.55 15.12 -4.99
N GLU A 32 11.06 15.57 -3.84
CA GLU A 32 10.60 14.69 -2.75
C GLU A 32 9.51 13.68 -3.15
N ASN A 33 8.72 13.97 -4.19
CA ASN A 33 7.60 13.14 -4.62
C ASN A 33 7.80 12.55 -6.02
N GLU A 34 8.93 12.82 -6.69
CA GLU A 34 9.12 12.45 -8.09
C GLU A 34 10.53 11.90 -8.32
N ILE A 35 10.58 10.76 -9.01
CA ILE A 35 11.81 10.08 -9.41
C ILE A 35 11.75 9.71 -10.89
N GLU A 36 12.92 9.53 -11.48
CA GLU A 36 13.10 9.14 -12.88
C GLU A 36 14.20 8.08 -12.98
N ASP A 37 13.96 7.01 -13.72
CA ASP A 37 14.95 5.97 -13.97
C ASP A 37 15.87 6.33 -15.16
N TYR A 38 16.88 5.51 -15.48
CA TYR A 38 17.79 5.84 -16.58
C TYR A 38 17.10 5.87 -17.96
N LYS A 39 16.01 5.11 -18.12
CA LYS A 39 15.23 5.01 -19.36
C LYS A 39 14.23 6.16 -19.52
N GLY A 40 14.14 7.06 -18.54
CA GLY A 40 13.19 8.17 -18.52
C GLY A 40 11.80 7.78 -18.01
N ASN A 41 11.63 6.60 -17.41
CA ASN A 41 10.40 6.23 -16.73
C ASN A 41 10.26 7.08 -15.47
N LYS A 42 9.12 7.76 -15.33
CA LYS A 42 8.83 8.65 -14.21
C LYS A 42 7.79 8.07 -13.27
N LEU A 43 7.96 8.36 -11.99
CA LEU A 43 6.99 8.06 -10.96
C LEU A 43 6.79 9.30 -10.10
N LYS A 44 5.53 9.68 -9.91
CA LYS A 44 5.12 10.73 -8.99
C LYS A 44 4.18 10.19 -7.93
N VAL A 45 4.56 10.36 -6.66
CA VAL A 45 3.72 10.07 -5.50
C VAL A 45 2.50 10.98 -5.54
N PHE A 46 1.31 10.39 -5.34
CA PHE A 46 0.08 11.17 -5.36
C PHE A 46 0.03 12.19 -4.22
N PRO A 47 -0.70 13.31 -4.42
CA PRO A 47 -0.95 14.25 -3.33
C PRO A 47 -1.50 13.55 -2.08
N GLU A 48 -1.11 14.07 -0.92
CA GLU A 48 -1.66 13.68 0.40
C GLU A 48 -1.30 12.27 0.87
N VAL A 49 -0.55 11.47 0.10
CA VAL A 49 -0.09 10.13 0.50
C VAL A 49 0.68 10.21 1.82
N ARG A 50 1.70 11.08 1.88
CA ARG A 50 2.55 11.23 3.07
C ARG A 50 1.76 11.70 4.28
N ASP A 51 0.97 12.74 4.11
CA ASP A 51 0.14 13.31 5.19
C ASP A 51 -0.86 12.27 5.73
N THR A 52 -1.47 11.49 4.84
CA THR A 52 -2.40 10.42 5.21
C THR A 52 -1.69 9.31 5.97
N LEU A 53 -0.54 8.83 5.47
CA LEU A 53 0.25 7.80 6.15
C LEU A 53 0.74 8.28 7.52
N ALA A 54 1.19 9.53 7.63
CA ALA A 54 1.60 10.14 8.90
C ALA A 54 0.43 10.20 9.89
N GLU A 55 -0.74 10.65 9.44
CA GLU A 55 -1.93 10.77 10.28
C GLU A 55 -2.47 9.40 10.73
N LEU A 56 -2.42 8.38 9.87
CA LEU A 56 -2.74 7.00 10.25
C LEU A 56 -1.83 6.51 11.39
N LYS A 57 -0.51 6.75 11.29
CA LYS A 57 0.43 6.41 12.38
C LYS A 57 0.15 7.19 13.65
N ASN A 58 -0.15 8.49 13.55
CA ASN A 58 -0.49 9.32 14.70
C ASN A 58 -1.74 8.80 15.44
N ARG A 59 -2.67 8.17 14.71
CA ARG A 59 -3.87 7.53 15.27
C ARG A 59 -3.63 6.12 15.82
N GLY A 60 -2.39 5.62 15.76
CA GLY A 60 -2.04 4.27 16.18
C GLY A 60 -2.61 3.17 15.29
N ILE A 61 -2.90 3.49 14.02
CA ILE A 61 -3.37 2.51 13.03
C ILE A 61 -2.14 1.88 12.37
N LEU A 62 -2.12 0.54 12.30
CA LEU A 62 -1.06 -0.18 11.61
C LEU A 62 -1.19 0.00 10.10
N ILE A 63 -0.05 0.07 9.41
CA ILE A 63 0.00 0.29 7.97
C ILE A 63 0.76 -0.87 7.30
N GLY A 64 0.07 -1.55 6.40
CA GLY A 64 0.65 -2.60 5.56
C GLY A 64 0.81 -2.16 4.11
N LEU A 65 1.77 -2.75 3.40
CA LEU A 65 1.87 -2.67 1.94
C LEU A 65 1.78 -4.08 1.34
N ALA A 66 0.84 -4.32 0.43
CA ALA A 66 0.68 -5.55 -0.33
C ALA A 66 0.81 -5.25 -1.83
N THR A 67 2.00 -5.41 -2.39
CA THR A 67 2.31 -4.98 -3.77
C THR A 67 2.76 -6.12 -4.68
N TRP A 68 2.28 -6.11 -5.93
CA TRP A 68 2.72 -7.03 -6.97
C TRP A 68 3.95 -6.44 -7.68
N ASN A 69 5.12 -6.60 -7.07
CA ASN A 69 6.40 -6.09 -7.57
C ASN A 69 7.57 -6.94 -7.05
N PHE A 70 8.74 -6.83 -7.66
CA PHE A 70 9.96 -7.43 -7.12
C PHE A 70 10.34 -6.80 -5.77
N PRO A 71 10.58 -7.61 -4.70
CA PRO A 71 10.84 -7.09 -3.36
C PRO A 71 11.99 -6.07 -3.28
N GLU A 72 13.10 -6.35 -3.96
CA GLU A 72 14.27 -5.47 -4.02
C GLU A 72 13.96 -4.10 -4.67
N LYS A 73 13.13 -4.09 -5.72
CA LYS A 73 12.70 -2.87 -6.40
C LYS A 73 11.75 -2.09 -5.49
N THR A 74 10.77 -2.77 -4.89
CA THR A 74 9.85 -2.17 -3.92
C THR A 74 10.58 -1.50 -2.77
N GLU A 75 11.49 -2.22 -2.10
CA GLU A 75 12.25 -1.68 -0.97
C GLU A 75 13.09 -0.47 -1.39
N LYS A 76 13.79 -0.56 -2.53
CA LYS A 76 14.62 0.52 -3.06
C LYS A 76 13.80 1.78 -3.35
N ILE A 77 12.69 1.65 -4.08
CA ILE A 77 11.86 2.78 -4.48
C ILE A 77 11.21 3.43 -3.25
N LEU A 78 10.69 2.64 -2.31
CA LEU A 78 10.16 3.16 -1.04
C LEU A 78 11.21 3.91 -0.21
N LYS A 79 12.47 3.44 -0.20
CA LYS A 79 13.58 4.12 0.49
C LYS A 79 13.96 5.43 -0.19
N ILE A 80 14.12 5.44 -1.51
CA ILE A 80 14.42 6.66 -2.28
C ILE A 80 13.34 7.72 -2.07
N LEU A 81 12.07 7.30 -2.06
CA LEU A 81 10.93 8.18 -1.81
C LEU A 81 10.71 8.47 -0.32
N ASN A 82 11.56 8.02 0.62
CA ASN A 82 11.33 8.20 2.06
C ASN A 82 9.93 7.74 2.54
N LEU A 83 9.37 6.71 1.90
CA LEU A 83 8.06 6.14 2.24
C LEU A 83 8.19 4.86 3.09
N TYR A 84 9.36 4.19 3.06
CA TYR A 84 9.57 2.89 3.69
C TYR A 84 9.15 2.84 5.18
N ASN A 85 9.53 3.86 5.96
CA ASN A 85 9.31 3.90 7.41
C ASN A 85 7.87 4.22 7.85
N TYR A 86 6.96 4.49 6.90
CA TYR A 86 5.54 4.60 7.22
C TYR A 86 4.88 3.24 7.42
N PHE A 87 5.40 2.19 6.79
CA PHE A 87 4.79 0.86 6.80
C PHE A 87 5.33 0.02 7.96
N ASP A 88 4.43 -0.59 8.72
CA ASP A 88 4.77 -1.54 9.78
C ASP A 88 5.15 -2.91 9.25
N ILE A 89 4.58 -3.29 8.09
CA ILE A 89 4.86 -4.51 7.34
C ILE A 89 4.77 -4.22 5.84
N ILE A 90 5.78 -4.65 5.08
CA ILE A 90 5.80 -4.58 3.62
C ILE A 90 5.90 -6.00 3.06
N ILE A 91 4.90 -6.43 2.30
CA ILE A 91 4.92 -7.67 1.53
C ILE A 91 4.85 -7.33 0.04
N SER A 92 5.93 -7.67 -0.65
CA SER A 92 6.05 -7.57 -2.10
C SER A 92 6.24 -8.97 -2.67
N ARG A 93 5.52 -9.30 -3.74
CA ARG A 93 5.61 -10.58 -4.43
C ARG A 93 5.58 -10.35 -5.94
N ASP A 94 6.22 -11.22 -6.70
CA ASP A 94 6.24 -11.21 -8.17
C ASP A 94 4.99 -11.83 -8.82
N PHE A 95 3.97 -12.13 -8.01
CA PHE A 95 2.65 -12.61 -8.44
C PHE A 95 1.50 -11.70 -7.98
N PRO A 96 0.34 -11.70 -8.66
CA PRO A 96 -0.74 -10.74 -8.42
C PRO A 96 -1.68 -11.08 -7.24
N TYR A 97 -1.46 -12.19 -6.53
CA TYR A 97 -2.39 -12.72 -5.54
C TYR A 97 -2.41 -11.91 -4.23
N LYS A 98 -3.16 -10.79 -4.21
CA LYS A 98 -3.28 -9.89 -3.05
C LYS A 98 -3.74 -10.58 -1.77
N PHE A 99 -4.66 -11.54 -1.87
CA PHE A 99 -5.13 -12.29 -0.70
C PHE A 99 -4.00 -13.06 0.01
N ILE A 100 -2.99 -13.55 -0.73
CA ILE A 100 -1.81 -14.20 -0.14
C ILE A 100 -0.99 -13.15 0.62
N MET A 101 -0.68 -12.02 -0.01
CA MET A 101 0.12 -10.95 0.62
C MET A 101 -0.57 -10.37 1.86
N ILE A 102 -1.88 -10.13 1.80
CA ILE A 102 -2.67 -9.65 2.93
C ILE A 102 -2.67 -10.68 4.07
N SER A 103 -2.79 -11.98 3.75
CA SER A 103 -2.67 -13.05 4.74
C SER A 103 -1.29 -13.07 5.41
N GLU A 104 -0.22 -12.85 4.65
CA GLU A 104 1.14 -12.73 5.19
C GLU A 104 1.26 -11.52 6.13
N ILE A 105 0.78 -10.33 5.72
CA ILE A 105 0.76 -9.13 6.58
C ILE A 105 0.02 -9.42 7.89
N TYR A 106 -1.16 -10.01 7.78
CA TYR A 106 -1.98 -10.38 8.93
C TYR A 106 -1.26 -11.34 9.88
N ASN A 107 -0.58 -12.35 9.33
CA ASN A 107 0.18 -13.31 10.12
C ASN A 107 1.40 -12.67 10.82
N GLU A 108 2.10 -11.75 10.17
CA GLU A 108 3.20 -11.01 10.80
C GLU A 108 2.72 -10.14 11.97
N ILE A 109 1.58 -9.47 11.82
CA ILE A 109 0.97 -8.70 12.91
C ILE A 109 0.54 -9.61 14.06
N LYS A 110 -0.04 -10.78 13.75
CA LYS A 110 -0.42 -11.79 14.74
C LYS A 110 0.80 -12.32 15.51
N LYS A 111 1.94 -12.55 14.83
CA LYS A 111 3.21 -12.96 15.48
C LYS A 111 3.72 -11.91 16.47
N LYS A 112 3.43 -10.63 16.24
CA LYS A 112 3.71 -9.53 17.19
C LYS A 112 2.72 -9.48 18.36
N GLY A 113 1.81 -10.45 18.50
CA GLY A 113 0.83 -10.53 19.59
C GLY A 113 -0.42 -9.67 19.39
N ILE A 114 -0.58 -9.02 18.24
CA ILE A 114 -1.71 -8.13 17.96
C ILE A 114 -2.81 -8.94 17.27
N LYS A 115 -4.00 -8.95 17.88
CA LYS A 115 -5.18 -9.62 17.32
C LYS A 115 -6.05 -8.61 16.55
N ILE A 116 -6.26 -8.90 15.27
CA ILE A 116 -7.09 -8.11 14.36
C ILE A 116 -8.11 -9.05 13.73
N LYS A 117 -9.36 -8.62 13.59
CA LYS A 117 -10.37 -9.37 12.85
C LYS A 117 -10.45 -8.88 11.40
N PRO A 118 -10.90 -9.69 10.43
CA PRO A 118 -11.05 -9.25 9.04
C PRO A 118 -11.80 -7.91 8.89
N GLU A 119 -12.88 -7.72 9.64
CA GLU A 119 -13.68 -6.49 9.63
C GLU A 119 -12.96 -5.25 10.21
N GLU A 120 -11.82 -5.44 10.88
CA GLU A 120 -10.96 -4.36 11.37
C GLU A 120 -9.83 -4.02 10.39
N ILE A 121 -9.79 -4.69 9.22
CA ILE A 121 -8.82 -4.46 8.15
C ILE A 121 -9.49 -3.67 7.03
N MET A 122 -8.80 -2.65 6.54
CA MET A 122 -9.12 -1.95 5.30
C MET A 122 -8.04 -2.26 4.26
N PHE A 123 -8.44 -2.66 3.06
CA PHE A 123 -7.52 -2.88 1.94
C PHE A 123 -7.85 -1.89 0.81
N ILE A 124 -6.84 -1.19 0.33
CA ILE A 124 -6.97 -0.12 -0.66
C ILE A 124 -6.16 -0.50 -1.90
N ASP A 125 -6.83 -0.55 -3.04
CA ASP A 125 -6.24 -0.94 -4.33
C ASP A 125 -6.95 -0.17 -5.44
N ASP A 126 -6.26 0.18 -6.51
CA ASP A 126 -6.86 0.84 -7.68
C ASP A 126 -7.70 -0.14 -8.54
N ARG A 127 -7.58 -1.46 -8.29
CA ARG A 127 -8.20 -2.51 -9.11
C ARG A 127 -9.16 -3.38 -8.31
N ARG A 128 -10.46 -3.20 -8.55
CA ARG A 128 -11.54 -4.05 -8.00
C ARG A 128 -11.36 -5.55 -8.25
N SER A 129 -10.68 -5.93 -9.33
CA SER A 129 -10.45 -7.34 -9.69
C SER A 129 -9.71 -8.12 -8.60
N HIS A 130 -8.95 -7.45 -7.72
CA HIS A 130 -8.25 -8.11 -6.63
C HIS A 130 -9.18 -8.50 -5.45
N PHE A 131 -10.36 -7.87 -5.32
CA PHE A 131 -11.18 -7.98 -4.11
C PHE A 131 -11.91 -9.31 -3.98
N GLY A 132 -12.30 -9.94 -5.09
CA GLY A 132 -13.06 -11.19 -5.06
C GLY A 132 -12.37 -12.29 -4.26
N ASN A 133 -11.08 -12.52 -4.53
CA ASN A 133 -10.29 -13.50 -3.78
C ASN A 133 -10.00 -13.05 -2.34
N VAL A 134 -9.86 -11.74 -2.09
CA VAL A 134 -9.70 -11.22 -0.72
C VAL A 134 -10.92 -11.59 0.11
N TRP A 135 -12.14 -11.33 -0.38
CA TRP A 135 -13.36 -11.69 0.33
C TRP A 135 -13.57 -13.20 0.45
N LEU A 136 -13.30 -13.95 -0.63
CA LEU A 136 -13.46 -15.41 -0.64
C LEU A 136 -12.57 -16.10 0.41
N TYR A 137 -11.31 -15.68 0.54
CA TYR A 137 -10.34 -16.38 1.39
C TYR A 137 -10.15 -15.75 2.77
N LEU A 138 -10.36 -14.44 2.92
CA LEU A 138 -10.05 -13.72 4.16
C LEU A 138 -11.29 -13.17 4.88
N GLY A 139 -12.49 -13.33 4.30
CA GLY A 139 -13.75 -12.90 4.91
C GLY A 139 -14.00 -11.40 4.73
N ASN A 140 -14.61 -10.77 5.74
CA ASN A 140 -15.20 -9.44 5.61
C ASN A 140 -14.18 -8.29 5.74
N ILE A 141 -13.14 -8.29 4.91
CA ILE A 141 -12.19 -7.17 4.79
C ILE A 141 -12.87 -6.01 4.06
N ASN A 142 -12.69 -4.79 4.58
CA ASN A 142 -13.19 -3.56 3.97
C ASN A 142 -12.30 -3.20 2.77
N CYS A 143 -12.62 -3.73 1.57
CA CYS A 143 -11.89 -3.39 0.34
C CYS A 143 -12.46 -2.10 -0.26
N ILE A 144 -11.59 -1.12 -0.52
CA ILE A 144 -11.91 0.20 -1.07
C ILE A 144 -11.17 0.39 -2.38
N GLU A 145 -11.90 0.65 -3.47
CA GLU A 145 -11.32 0.91 -4.78
C GLU A 145 -10.86 2.37 -4.86
N MET A 146 -9.54 2.57 -4.93
CA MET A 146 -8.96 3.90 -5.11
C MET A 146 -9.42 4.51 -6.44
N TRP A 147 -9.69 5.81 -6.45
CA TRP A 147 -10.21 6.59 -7.59
C TRP A 147 -11.66 6.31 -8.01
N LYS A 148 -12.35 5.35 -7.37
CA LYS A 148 -13.78 5.10 -7.58
C LYS A 148 -14.60 5.26 -6.32
N ASP A 149 -14.24 4.52 -5.27
CA ASP A 149 -14.93 4.59 -3.97
C ASP A 149 -14.45 5.82 -3.17
N ILE A 150 -13.20 6.24 -3.37
CA ILE A 150 -12.60 7.46 -2.81
C ILE A 150 -11.84 8.23 -3.90
N ARG A 151 -11.71 9.55 -3.76
CA ARG A 151 -11.08 10.42 -4.77
C ARG A 151 -9.67 10.86 -4.40
N ASN A 152 -9.29 10.73 -3.14
CA ASN A 152 -7.98 11.09 -2.61
C ASN A 152 -7.67 10.30 -1.33
N HIS A 153 -6.42 10.37 -0.89
CA HIS A 153 -5.94 9.64 0.28
C HIS A 153 -6.53 10.16 1.59
N LYS A 154 -6.85 11.45 1.71
CA LYS A 154 -7.43 12.00 2.94
C LYS A 154 -8.80 11.41 3.28
N GLU A 155 -9.56 10.94 2.29
CA GLU A 155 -10.85 10.31 2.53
C GLU A 155 -10.74 9.06 3.44
N ILE A 156 -9.61 8.35 3.38
CA ILE A 156 -9.30 7.20 4.25
C ILE A 156 -9.41 7.59 5.73
N LEU A 157 -8.98 8.80 6.09
CA LEU A 157 -8.99 9.29 7.47
C LEU A 157 -10.40 9.46 8.03
N PHE A 158 -11.43 9.60 7.19
CA PHE A 158 -12.82 9.66 7.63
C PHE A 158 -13.43 8.27 7.80
N MET A 159 -12.89 7.27 7.11
CA MET A 159 -13.40 5.89 7.10
C MET A 159 -12.82 5.03 8.22
N VAL A 160 -11.66 5.41 8.77
CA VAL A 160 -11.00 4.70 9.88
C VAL A 160 -11.42 5.17 11.27
N LYS A 161 -12.48 5.98 11.37
CA LYS A 161 -13.02 6.52 12.62
C LYS A 161 -13.68 5.46 13.51
#